data_AF-A0A1J5AN88-F1
#
_entry.id   AF-A0A1J5AN88-F1
#
_cell.length_a   1.000
_cell.length_b   1.000
_cell.length_c   1.000
_cell.angle_alpha   90.00
_cell.angle_beta   90.00
_cell.angle_gamma   90.00
#
_symmetry.space_group_name_H-M   'P 1'
#
loop_
_entity.id
_entity.type
_entity.pdbx_description
1 polymer ?
#
loop_
_entity_poly.entity_id
_entity_poly.type
_entity_poly.pdbx_seq_one_letter_code
_entity_poly.pdbx_strand_id
1 'polypeptide(L)'
;MQKTTFKIILIRHGKPDIWLLPSAQKKISIKEMNDFLIQYDFAAIDKDFKPNEKIYKSLQQIKFAFTSEMKRSQATFQYCQLYVNAVSNNIFNEAGLPLFDKSLLRLKPKTWMALLRTLWFMGFSNKCDTKNTIKLY
;
A
#
# COMPACT_ATOMS: atom_id res chain seq x y z
N MET A 1 23.23 5.43 -33.46
CA MET A 1 23.07 5.47 -31.98
C MET A 1 22.12 4.36 -31.57
N GLN A 2 22.54 3.42 -30.72
CA GLN A 2 21.63 2.42 -30.15
C GLN A 2 20.72 3.12 -29.13
N LYS A 3 19.40 2.99 -29.28
CA LYS A 3 18.42 3.55 -28.35
C LYS A 3 18.38 2.68 -27.10
N THR A 4 18.81 3.21 -25.96
CA THR A 4 18.64 2.52 -24.68
C THR A 4 17.18 2.60 -24.27
N THR A 5 16.53 1.45 -24.09
CA THR A 5 15.13 1.37 -23.63
C THR A 5 15.11 1.02 -22.14
N PHE A 6 14.50 1.87 -21.32
CA PHE A 6 14.23 1.58 -19.91
C PHE A 6 12.85 0.94 -19.77
N LYS A 7 12.75 -0.13 -18.98
CA LYS A 7 11.48 -0.78 -18.64
C LYS A 7 11.20 -0.56 -17.16
N ILE A 8 10.08 0.08 -16.85
CA ILE A 8 9.60 0.27 -15.49
C ILE A 8 8.47 -0.73 -15.24
N ILE A 9 8.54 -1.46 -14.13
CA ILE A 9 7.51 -2.41 -13.70
C ILE A 9 7.00 -1.95 -12.35
N LEU A 10 5.70 -1.70 -12.27
CA LEU A 10 5.02 -1.35 -11.02
C LEU A 10 4.27 -2.57 -10.50
N ILE A 11 4.58 -2.97 -9.27
CA ILE A 11 3.96 -4.11 -8.61
C ILE A 11 3.29 -3.62 -7.35
N ARG A 12 1.99 -3.88 -7.24
CA ARG A 12 1.28 -3.66 -5.99
C ARG A 12 1.66 -4.76 -5.00
N HIS A 13 1.85 -4.38 -3.73
CA HIS A 13 2.07 -5.31 -2.63
C HIS A 13 0.98 -6.40 -2.58
N GLY A 14 1.33 -7.57 -2.04
CA GLY A 14 0.40 -8.65 -1.74
C GLY A 14 -0.69 -8.21 -0.75
N LYS A 15 -1.81 -8.95 -0.72
CA LYS A 15 -2.92 -8.64 0.17
C LYS A 15 -2.45 -8.66 1.64
N PRO A 16 -2.63 -7.57 2.40
CA PRO A 16 -2.24 -7.58 3.81
C PRO A 16 -3.03 -8.60 4.63
N ASP A 17 -2.36 -9.26 5.56
CA ASP A 17 -2.94 -10.31 6.41
C ASP A 17 -3.99 -9.78 7.40
N ILE A 18 -3.91 -8.50 7.77
CA ILE A 18 -4.94 -7.81 8.58
C ILE A 18 -6.36 -7.93 7.98
N TRP A 19 -6.47 -8.10 6.65
CA TRP A 19 -7.77 -8.32 5.98
C TRP A 19 -8.37 -9.71 6.22
N LEU A 20 -7.60 -10.65 6.76
CA LEU A 20 -8.04 -11.99 7.13
C LEU A 20 -8.62 -12.02 8.55
N LEU A 21 -8.35 -10.98 9.37
CA LEU A 21 -8.83 -10.91 10.74
C LEU A 21 -10.36 -10.68 10.79
N PRO A 22 -11.06 -11.23 11.80
CA PRO A 22 -12.49 -10.95 11.99
C PRO A 22 -12.81 -9.47 12.17
N SER A 23 -11.88 -8.68 12.71
CA SER A 23 -11.99 -7.22 12.85
C SER A 23 -12.18 -6.51 11.52
N ALA A 24 -11.62 -7.04 10.42
CA ALA A 24 -11.76 -6.49 9.08
C ALA A 24 -13.19 -6.55 8.51
N GLN A 25 -14.08 -7.34 9.14
CA GLN A 25 -15.48 -7.51 8.73
C GLN A 25 -16.47 -6.77 9.63
N LYS A 26 -16.04 -6.35 10.82
CA LYS A 26 -16.91 -5.65 11.78
C LYS A 26 -17.06 -4.18 11.37
N LYS A 27 -18.23 -3.60 11.68
CA LYS A 27 -18.44 -2.16 11.52
C LYS A 27 -17.74 -1.42 12.67
N ILE A 28 -16.82 -0.54 12.31
CA ILE A 28 -16.00 0.23 13.23
C ILE A 28 -16.24 1.72 13.06
N SER A 29 -16.04 2.49 14.11
CA SER A 29 -16.03 3.96 14.11
C SER A 29 -14.78 4.51 13.42
N ILE A 30 -14.77 5.82 13.15
CA ILE A 30 -13.58 6.49 12.60
C ILE A 30 -12.37 6.43 13.55
N LYS A 31 -12.59 6.42 14.88
CA LYS A 31 -11.53 6.28 15.87
C LYS A 31 -10.89 4.88 15.79
N GLU A 32 -11.71 3.84 15.79
CA GLU A 32 -11.24 2.47 15.60
C GLU A 32 -10.58 2.27 14.21
N MET A 33 -11.00 3.05 13.20
CA MET A 33 -10.37 3.03 11.88
C MET A 33 -8.95 3.59 11.91
N ASN A 34 -8.67 4.61 12.72
CA ASN A 34 -7.30 5.09 12.92
C ASN A 34 -6.38 3.97 13.46
N ASP A 35 -6.85 3.25 14.49
CA ASP A 35 -6.10 2.14 15.07
C ASP A 35 -5.93 0.98 14.06
N PHE A 36 -6.95 0.75 13.22
CA PHE A 36 -6.88 -0.21 12.12
C PHE A 36 -5.82 0.20 11.08
N LEU A 37 -5.70 1.49 10.74
CA LEU A 37 -4.71 1.97 9.78
C LEU A 37 -3.28 1.83 10.30
N ILE A 38 -3.05 2.11 11.59
CA ILE A 38 -1.75 1.87 12.22
C ILE A 38 -1.37 0.39 12.09
N GLN A 39 -2.28 -0.51 12.44
CA GLN A 39 -2.05 -1.95 12.28
C GLN A 39 -1.85 -2.34 10.81
N TYR A 40 -2.59 -1.73 9.88
CA TYR A 40 -2.46 -1.96 8.45
C TYR A 40 -1.08 -1.54 7.91
N ASP A 41 -0.48 -0.49 8.46
CA ASP A 41 0.86 -0.04 8.06
C ASP A 41 1.98 -0.98 8.53
N PHE A 42 1.77 -1.63 9.68
CA PHE A 42 2.67 -2.67 10.17
C PHE A 42 2.33 -4.09 9.69
N ALA A 43 1.18 -4.28 9.04
CA ALA A 43 0.74 -5.57 8.54
C ALA A 43 1.71 -6.12 7.47
N ALA A 44 1.98 -7.42 7.56
CA ALA A 44 2.69 -8.14 6.52
C ALA A 44 1.71 -8.47 5.37
N ILE A 45 1.98 -9.53 4.63
CA ILE A 45 1.07 -10.05 3.61
C ILE A 45 0.57 -11.44 4.00
N ASP A 46 -0.52 -11.83 3.37
CA ASP A 46 -1.03 -13.20 3.40
C ASP A 46 0.10 -14.21 3.15
N LYS A 47 0.22 -15.22 4.01
CA LYS A 47 1.29 -16.24 3.91
C LYS A 47 1.15 -17.10 2.66
N ASP A 48 -0.08 -17.18 2.12
CA ASP A 48 -0.38 -17.90 0.89
C ASP A 48 -0.11 -17.04 -0.36
N PHE A 49 0.44 -15.84 -0.19
CA PHE A 49 0.83 -14.99 -1.31
C PHE A 49 1.86 -15.70 -2.20
N LYS A 50 1.49 -15.86 -3.47
CA LYS A 50 2.39 -16.33 -4.52
C LYS A 50 2.34 -15.34 -5.69
N PRO A 51 3.50 -14.84 -6.15
CA PRO A 51 3.54 -14.05 -7.38
C PRO A 51 2.98 -14.89 -8.52
N ASN A 52 2.14 -14.29 -9.37
CA ASN A 52 1.75 -14.98 -10.60
C ASN A 52 2.96 -15.10 -11.55
N GLU A 53 2.89 -16.04 -12.50
CA GLU A 53 4.01 -16.31 -13.40
C GLU A 53 4.48 -15.09 -14.19
N LYS A 54 3.55 -14.18 -14.55
CA LYS A 54 3.88 -12.96 -15.30
C LYS A 54 4.75 -12.01 -14.47
N ILE A 55 4.42 -11.86 -13.19
CA ILE A 55 5.21 -11.09 -12.24
C ILE A 55 6.58 -11.74 -12.11
N TYR A 56 6.64 -13.05 -11.81
CA TYR A 56 7.90 -13.77 -11.64
C TYR A 56 8.83 -13.64 -12.87
N LYS A 57 8.33 -13.87 -14.08
CA LYS A 57 9.11 -13.70 -15.33
C LYS A 57 9.61 -12.26 -15.53
N SER A 58 8.79 -11.27 -15.20
CA SER A 58 9.17 -9.85 -15.33
C SER A 58 10.25 -9.47 -14.32
N LEU A 59 10.21 -10.09 -13.14
CA LEU A 59 11.12 -9.86 -12.03
C LEU A 59 12.51 -10.46 -12.26
N GLN A 60 12.65 -11.54 -13.04
CA GLN A 60 13.96 -12.11 -13.36
C GLN A 60 14.88 -11.19 -14.18
N GLN A 61 14.34 -10.15 -14.81
CA GLN A 61 15.08 -9.25 -15.69
C GLN A 61 15.40 -7.89 -15.04
N ILE A 62 14.99 -7.67 -13.79
CA ILE A 62 15.20 -6.37 -13.13
C ILE A 62 16.65 -6.23 -12.69
N LYS A 63 17.20 -5.04 -12.86
CA LYS A 63 18.55 -4.67 -12.39
C LYS A 63 18.50 -3.84 -11.12
N PHE A 64 17.38 -3.15 -10.90
CA PHE A 64 17.15 -2.26 -9.78
C PHE A 64 15.78 -2.55 -9.20
N ALA A 65 15.68 -2.52 -7.88
CA ALA A 65 14.44 -2.67 -7.16
C ALA A 65 14.31 -1.54 -6.14
N PHE A 66 13.11 -0.97 -6.10
CA PHE A 66 12.73 0.03 -5.11
C PHE A 66 11.47 -0.45 -4.39
N THR A 67 11.44 -0.26 -3.07
CA THR A 67 10.29 -0.62 -2.24
C THR A 67 9.88 0.55 -1.38
N SER A 68 8.63 0.53 -0.96
CA SER A 68 8.20 1.39 0.15
C SER A 68 8.74 0.84 1.47
N GLU A 69 8.74 1.66 2.51
CA GLU A 69 9.16 1.26 3.85
C GLU A 69 8.11 0.41 4.58
N MET A 70 6.92 0.28 3.99
CA MET A 70 5.81 -0.47 4.56
C MET A 70 6.10 -1.97 4.57
N LYS A 71 5.80 -2.63 5.70
CA LYS A 71 6.08 -4.06 5.92
C LYS A 71 5.50 -4.96 4.83
N ARG A 72 4.28 -4.68 4.38
CA ARG A 72 3.64 -5.39 3.26
C ARG A 72 4.42 -5.32 1.94
N SER A 73 5.08 -4.19 1.64
CA SER A 73 5.87 -4.03 0.41
C SER A 73 7.17 -4.82 0.49
N GLN A 74 7.87 -4.71 1.63
CA GLN A 74 9.09 -5.48 1.91
C GLN A 74 8.83 -6.99 1.91
N ALA A 75 7.73 -7.44 2.54
CA ALA A 75 7.34 -8.84 2.53
C ALA A 75 7.02 -9.32 1.10
N THR A 76 6.28 -8.53 0.31
CA THR A 76 6.01 -8.89 -1.10
C THR A 76 7.29 -9.11 -1.89
N PHE A 77 8.26 -8.21 -1.71
CA PHE A 77 9.56 -8.32 -2.36
C PHE A 77 10.31 -9.60 -1.96
N GLN A 78 10.33 -9.94 -0.66
CA GLN A 78 10.95 -11.17 -0.16
C GLN A 78 10.28 -12.43 -0.73
N TYR A 79 8.95 -12.47 -0.78
CA TYR A 79 8.19 -13.59 -1.34
C TYR A 79 8.42 -13.78 -2.85
N CYS A 80 8.80 -12.71 -3.56
CA CYS A 80 9.19 -12.80 -4.96
C CYS A 80 10.57 -13.44 -5.19
N GLN A 81 11.32 -13.75 -4.13
CA GLN A 81 12.65 -14.38 -4.18
C GLN A 81 13.61 -13.68 -5.15
N LEU A 82 13.54 -12.35 -5.17
CA LEU A 82 14.42 -11.53 -5.97
C LEU A 82 15.82 -11.53 -5.36
N TYR A 83 16.82 -11.92 -6.14
CA TYR A 83 18.23 -11.91 -5.74
C TYR A 83 18.88 -10.53 -5.82
N VAL A 84 18.12 -9.49 -6.19
CA VAL A 84 18.61 -8.11 -6.20
C VAL A 84 18.33 -7.44 -4.87
N ASN A 85 19.24 -6.58 -4.42
CA ASN A 85 18.98 -5.74 -3.25
C ASN A 85 17.97 -4.65 -3.61
N ALA A 86 16.92 -4.48 -2.80
CA ALA A 86 15.98 -3.38 -2.94
C ALA A 86 16.42 -2.18 -2.11
N VAL A 87 16.26 -0.98 -2.66
CA VAL A 87 16.37 0.27 -1.91
C VAL A 87 14.98 0.64 -1.38
N SER A 88 14.82 0.67 -0.07
CA SER A 88 13.58 1.11 0.57
C SER A 88 13.59 2.62 0.73
N ASN A 89 12.49 3.29 0.38
CA ASN A 89 12.37 4.73 0.51
C ASN A 89 10.91 5.15 0.76
N ASN A 90 10.70 6.09 1.68
CA ASN A 90 9.39 6.61 2.04
C ASN A 90 8.62 7.28 0.89
N ILE A 91 9.29 7.74 -0.18
CA ILE A 91 8.63 8.33 -1.36
C ILE A 91 7.71 7.33 -2.08
N PHE A 92 7.94 6.02 -1.88
CA PHE A 92 7.10 4.95 -2.41
C PHE A 92 6.01 4.51 -1.44
N ASN A 93 5.91 5.10 -0.24
CA ASN A 93 4.84 4.81 0.71
C ASN A 93 3.48 5.21 0.12
N GLU A 94 2.44 4.45 0.49
CA GLU A 94 1.08 4.81 0.11
C GLU A 94 0.69 6.16 0.73
N ALA A 95 -0.06 6.95 -0.03
CA ALA A 95 -0.63 8.19 0.47
C ALA A 95 -1.51 7.94 1.70
N GLY A 96 -1.28 8.74 2.74
CA GLY A 96 -2.08 8.73 3.95
C GLY A 96 -3.55 9.07 3.67
N LEU A 97 -4.45 8.66 4.58
CA LEU A 97 -5.88 8.91 4.47
C LEU A 97 -6.30 10.08 5.37
N PRO A 98 -7.21 10.97 4.91
CA PRO A 98 -7.62 12.14 5.66
C PRO A 98 -8.58 11.74 6.77
N LEU A 99 -8.06 11.45 7.96
CA LEU A 99 -8.86 11.03 9.10
C LEU A 99 -9.58 12.20 9.76
N PHE A 100 -10.73 11.91 10.35
CA PHE A 100 -11.55 12.88 11.08
C PHE A 100 -11.63 12.54 12.56
N ASP A 101 -11.74 13.55 13.40
CA ASP A 101 -11.75 13.34 14.86
C ASP A 101 -13.07 12.74 15.35
N LYS A 102 -14.19 13.00 14.66
CA LYS A 102 -15.52 12.56 15.09
C LYS A 102 -16.38 12.16 13.89
N SER A 103 -17.04 11.01 14.02
CA SER A 103 -18.12 10.59 13.13
C SER A 103 -19.04 9.64 13.91
N LEU A 104 -20.35 9.78 13.70
CA LEU A 104 -21.35 8.84 14.24
C LEU A 104 -21.51 7.59 13.34
N LEU A 105 -20.88 7.58 12.16
CA LEU A 105 -20.95 6.46 11.23
C LEU A 105 -20.10 5.29 11.72
N ARG A 106 -20.63 4.08 11.56
CA ARG A 106 -19.87 2.83 11.73
C ARG A 106 -19.90 2.05 10.42
N LEU A 107 -18.74 1.90 9.80
CA LEU A 107 -18.57 1.24 8.50
C LEU A 107 -17.54 0.12 8.62
N LYS A 108 -17.55 -0.82 7.67
CA LYS A 108 -16.46 -1.81 7.59
C LYS A 108 -15.16 -1.10 7.18
N PRO A 109 -13.97 -1.56 7.62
CA PRO A 109 -12.69 -0.95 7.28
C PRO A 109 -12.48 -0.74 5.78
N LYS A 110 -12.89 -1.69 4.93
CA LYS A 110 -12.82 -1.54 3.46
C LYS A 110 -13.65 -0.36 2.95
N THR A 111 -14.85 -0.18 3.51
CA THR A 111 -15.75 0.93 3.14
C THR A 111 -15.19 2.26 3.63
N TRP A 112 -14.63 2.30 4.85
CA TRP A 112 -13.90 3.47 5.34
C TRP A 112 -12.74 3.85 4.43
N MET A 113 -11.88 2.90 4.06
CA MET A 113 -10.77 3.16 3.15
C MET A 113 -11.23 3.75 1.82
N ALA A 114 -12.27 3.18 1.21
CA ALA A 114 -12.82 3.70 -0.04
C ALA A 114 -13.32 5.13 0.13
N LEU A 115 -14.10 5.40 1.18
CA LEU A 115 -14.63 6.73 1.48
C LEU A 115 -13.52 7.76 1.72
N LEU A 116 -12.57 7.46 2.60
CA LEU A 116 -11.46 8.34 2.93
C LEU A 116 -10.59 8.62 1.72
N ARG A 117 -10.37 7.62 0.85
CA ARG A 117 -9.62 7.79 -0.39
C ARG A 117 -10.37 8.67 -1.39
N THR A 118 -11.70 8.54 -1.49
CA THR A 118 -12.53 9.43 -2.31
C THR A 118 -12.46 10.87 -1.81
N LEU A 119 -12.53 11.08 -0.50
CA LEU A 119 -12.36 12.41 0.11
C LEU A 119 -10.96 12.97 -0.18
N TRP A 120 -9.93 12.14 -0.08
CA TRP A 120 -8.57 12.55 -0.45
C TRP A 120 -8.48 13.02 -1.92
N PHE A 121 -9.12 12.29 -2.85
CA PHE A 121 -9.19 12.70 -4.25
C PHE A 121 -9.98 14.00 -4.46
N MET A 122 -10.92 14.32 -3.59
CA MET A 122 -11.66 15.59 -3.56
C MET A 122 -10.86 16.74 -2.92
N GLY A 123 -9.62 16.49 -2.48
CA GLY A 123 -8.73 17.50 -1.91
C GLY A 123 -8.72 17.58 -0.38
N PHE A 124 -9.45 16.70 0.32
CA PHE A 124 -9.38 16.61 1.77
C PHE A 124 -8.03 16.03 2.21
N SER A 125 -7.36 16.69 3.14
CA SER A 125 -5.99 16.38 3.56
C SER A 125 -5.79 16.48 5.07
N ASN A 126 -6.89 16.36 5.84
CA ASN A 126 -6.78 16.47 7.28
C ASN A 126 -5.81 15.41 7.82
N LYS A 127 -4.68 15.85 8.39
CA LYS A 127 -3.60 15.00 8.94
C LYS A 127 -2.90 14.09 7.91
N CYS A 128 -2.96 14.39 6.61
CA CYS A 128 -2.16 13.70 5.58
C CYS A 128 -1.83 14.63 4.40
N ASP A 129 -0.81 14.29 3.60
CA ASP A 129 -0.46 15.09 2.41
C ASP A 129 -1.60 15.13 1.39
N THR A 130 -1.80 16.27 0.73
CA THR A 130 -2.80 16.39 -0.34
C THR A 130 -2.32 15.73 -1.64
N LYS A 131 -3.24 15.42 -2.55
CA LYS A 131 -2.90 15.05 -3.94
C LYS A 131 -1.99 16.08 -4.63
N ASN A 132 -2.12 17.37 -4.30
CA ASN A 132 -1.32 18.44 -4.90
C ASN A 132 0.10 18.52 -4.31
N THR A 133 0.29 18.00 -3.09
CA THR A 133 1.60 17.90 -2.42
C THR A 133 2.37 16.66 -2.89
N ILE A 134 1.66 15.56 -3.20
CA ILE A 134 2.23 14.40 -3.87
C ILE A 134 2.46 14.75 -5.34
N LYS A 135 3.61 15.35 -5.63
CA LYS A 135 4.10 15.51 -7.00
C LYS A 135 4.31 14.13 -7.60
N LEU A 136 3.41 13.72 -8.49
CA LEU A 136 3.70 12.67 -9.46
C LEU A 136 4.79 13.23 -10.37
N TYR A 137 6.05 12.99 -10.02
CA TYR A 137 7.22 13.32 -10.83
C TYR A 137 7.27 12.48 -12.10
#